data_AF-X1AFN4-F1
#
_entry.id   AF-X1AFN4-F1
#
_cell.length_a   1.000
_cell.length_b   1.000
_cell.length_c   1.000
_cell.angle_alpha   90.00
_cell.angle_beta   90.00
_cell.angle_gamma   90.00
#
_symmetry.space_group_name_H-M   'P 1'
#
loop_
_entity.id
_entity.type
_entity.pdbx_description
1 polymer ?
#
loop_
_entity_poly.entity_id
_entity_poly.type
_entity_poly.pdbx_seq_one_letter_code
_entity_poly.pdbx_strand_id
1 'polypeptide(L)'
;MIKEKTEKIEQIISTIETRISEINNKYRKGPGLYFYRKIIKLRSIYKSIKTFLYKKENIEALYATLLSWDMNCRGAKMKYYNEFENNVINCLPCFLKIENLSKKNFIDLPVLNVILKESYNRLDVMLTNSKFVSNAKILHFLFPKLLMPMDGTNTLSYFYKNTGESLNKYIEIINFQFEVMHCTKNLNQYLDNTWNITIPKMIDNSIILIEVKV
;
A
#
# COMPACT_ATOMS: atom_id res chain seq x y z
N MET A 1 -4.04 19.27 1.66
CA MET A 1 -4.86 18.99 2.85
C MET A 1 -6.13 18.27 2.44
N ILE A 2 -6.40 17.11 3.04
CA ILE A 2 -7.62 16.33 2.87
C ILE A 2 -8.81 17.13 3.42
N LYS A 3 -9.85 17.33 2.59
CA LYS A 3 -11.10 17.99 2.97
C LYS A 3 -12.02 17.00 3.70
N GLU A 4 -12.92 17.51 4.54
CA GLU A 4 -13.98 16.71 5.20
C GLU A 4 -13.40 15.51 5.98
N LYS A 5 -12.26 15.75 6.65
CA LYS A 5 -11.43 14.69 7.21
C LYS A 5 -12.18 13.79 8.20
N THR A 6 -12.93 14.38 9.13
CA THR A 6 -13.73 13.64 10.12
C THR A 6 -14.79 12.78 9.45
N GLU A 7 -15.55 13.36 8.52
CA GLU A 7 -16.59 12.64 7.76
C GLU A 7 -16.00 11.46 6.97
N LYS A 8 -14.81 11.64 6.37
CA LYS A 8 -14.11 10.55 5.68
C LYS A 8 -13.68 9.42 6.61
N ILE A 9 -13.20 9.76 7.82
CA ILE A 9 -12.84 8.74 8.83
C ILE A 9 -14.10 7.96 9.23
N GLU A 10 -15.19 8.64 9.54
CA GLU A 10 -16.47 8.03 9.92
C GLU A 10 -17.02 7.13 8.81
N GLN A 11 -16.96 7.60 7.55
CA GLN A 11 -17.41 6.83 6.39
C GLN A 11 -16.58 5.56 6.19
N ILE A 12 -15.26 5.64 6.33
CA ILE A 12 -14.36 4.48 6.25
C ILE A 12 -14.66 3.49 7.37
N ILE A 13 -14.79 3.95 8.61
CA ILE A 13 -15.09 3.08 9.76
C ILE A 13 -16.45 2.41 9.56
N SER A 14 -17.49 3.17 9.23
CA SER A 14 -18.82 2.63 8.97
C SER A 14 -18.80 1.58 7.86
N THR A 15 -18.06 1.83 6.77
CA THR A 15 -17.91 0.87 5.67
C THR A 15 -17.18 -0.39 6.13
N ILE A 16 -16.14 -0.25 6.96
CA ILE A 16 -15.42 -1.40 7.53
C ILE A 16 -16.39 -2.26 8.37
N GLU A 17 -17.18 -1.63 9.23
CA GLU A 17 -18.04 -2.34 10.18
C GLU A 17 -19.25 -3.00 9.52
N THR A 18 -19.76 -2.44 8.42
CA THR A 18 -21.04 -2.86 7.83
C THR A 18 -20.90 -3.58 6.49
N ARG A 19 -19.86 -3.29 5.71
CA ARG A 19 -19.81 -3.65 4.28
C ARG A 19 -18.50 -4.27 3.82
N ILE A 20 -17.48 -4.36 4.67
CA ILE A 20 -16.12 -4.74 4.24
C ILE A 20 -16.03 -6.11 3.57
N SER A 21 -16.91 -7.05 3.94
CA SER A 21 -16.98 -8.38 3.35
C SER A 21 -17.42 -8.36 1.88
N GLU A 22 -18.11 -7.31 1.43
CA GLU A 22 -18.54 -7.13 0.03
C GLU A 22 -17.36 -7.08 -0.93
N ILE A 23 -16.18 -6.63 -0.48
CA ILE A 23 -14.98 -6.50 -1.33
C ILE A 23 -14.60 -7.84 -1.96
N ASN A 24 -14.85 -8.95 -1.27
CA ASN A 24 -14.49 -10.29 -1.73
C ASN A 24 -15.32 -10.75 -2.93
N ASN A 25 -16.49 -10.13 -3.14
CA ASN A 25 -17.36 -10.38 -4.28
C ASN A 25 -17.23 -9.32 -5.37
N LYS A 26 -16.98 -8.05 -4.99
CA LYS A 26 -16.97 -6.91 -5.91
C LYS A 26 -15.60 -6.59 -6.50
N TYR A 27 -14.52 -6.93 -5.80
CA TYR A 27 -13.18 -6.69 -6.28
C TYR A 27 -12.64 -7.86 -7.08
N ARG A 28 -11.54 -7.63 -7.80
CA ARG A 28 -10.96 -8.61 -8.72
C ARG A 28 -10.65 -9.94 -8.00
N LYS A 29 -10.80 -11.03 -8.74
CA LYS A 29 -10.42 -12.39 -8.34
C LYS A 29 -9.20 -12.85 -9.16
N GLY A 30 -8.71 -14.06 -8.90
CA GLY A 30 -7.66 -14.67 -9.73
C GLY A 30 -6.23 -14.22 -9.38
N PRO A 31 -5.35 -13.97 -10.39
CA PRO A 31 -3.92 -13.80 -10.17
C PRO A 31 -3.55 -12.70 -9.16
N GLY A 32 -4.23 -11.55 -9.21
CA GLY A 32 -3.96 -10.44 -8.30
C GLY A 32 -4.15 -10.81 -6.81
N LEU A 33 -5.20 -11.58 -6.50
CA LEU A 33 -5.45 -12.07 -5.14
C LEU A 33 -4.44 -13.16 -4.75
N TYR A 34 -4.15 -14.09 -5.68
CA TYR A 34 -3.17 -15.16 -5.45
C TYR A 34 -1.79 -14.59 -5.10
N PHE A 35 -1.27 -13.69 -5.94
CA PHE A 35 0.05 -13.09 -5.72
C PHE A 35 0.07 -12.18 -4.48
N TYR A 36 -1.03 -11.48 -4.20
CA TYR A 36 -1.16 -10.72 -2.96
C TYR A 36 -1.00 -11.61 -1.72
N ARG A 37 -1.79 -12.69 -1.63
CA ARG A 37 -1.68 -13.64 -0.50
C ARG A 37 -0.28 -14.24 -0.42
N LYS A 38 0.31 -14.59 -1.57
CA LYS A 38 1.66 -15.15 -1.65
C LYS A 38 2.71 -14.18 -1.11
N ILE A 39 2.72 -12.91 -1.56
CA ILE A 39 3.73 -11.94 -1.13
C ILE A 39 3.58 -11.55 0.34
N ILE A 40 2.35 -11.42 0.85
CA ILE A 40 2.11 -11.16 2.26
C ILE A 40 2.60 -12.32 3.12
N LYS A 41 2.29 -13.57 2.73
CA LYS A 41 2.78 -14.76 3.42
C LYS A 41 4.31 -14.82 3.38
N LEU A 42 4.92 -14.66 2.20
CA LEU A 42 6.37 -14.62 2.05
C LEU A 42 6.98 -13.57 2.96
N ARG A 43 6.51 -12.32 2.92
CA ARG A 43 7.04 -11.23 3.74
C ARG A 43 6.97 -11.55 5.24
N SER A 44 5.91 -12.22 5.70
CA SER A 44 5.74 -12.60 7.11
C SER A 44 6.75 -13.63 7.61
N ILE A 45 7.32 -14.45 6.72
CA ILE A 45 8.31 -15.50 7.05
C ILE A 45 9.70 -14.89 7.29
N TYR A 46 10.03 -13.77 6.65
CA TYR A 46 11.34 -13.15 6.76
C TYR A 46 11.39 -12.14 7.91
N LYS A 47 12.33 -12.34 8.86
CA LYS A 47 12.52 -11.43 10.01
C LYS A 47 13.02 -10.03 9.62
N SER A 48 13.68 -9.90 8.47
CA SER A 48 14.21 -8.62 8.00
C SER A 48 13.96 -8.41 6.52
N ILE A 49 13.75 -7.15 6.14
CA ILE A 49 13.64 -6.71 4.76
C ILE A 49 14.91 -7.00 3.96
N LYS A 50 16.09 -6.97 4.60
CA LYS A 50 17.36 -7.30 3.96
C LYS A 50 17.41 -8.76 3.52
N THR A 51 17.04 -9.69 4.40
CA THR A 51 17.03 -11.12 4.07
C THR A 51 15.92 -11.48 3.10
N PHE A 52 14.80 -10.74 3.12
CA PHE A 52 13.75 -10.85 2.12
C PHE A 52 14.26 -10.45 0.73
N LEU A 53 14.87 -9.26 0.59
CA LEU A 53 15.30 -8.72 -0.71
C LEU A 53 16.53 -9.44 -1.29
N TYR A 54 17.39 -10.07 -0.49
CA TYR A 54 18.51 -10.86 -1.04
C TYR A 54 18.13 -12.22 -1.60
N LYS A 55 16.85 -12.59 -1.57
CA LYS A 55 16.36 -13.79 -2.24
C LYS A 55 15.70 -13.38 -3.55
N LYS A 56 16.31 -13.82 -4.65
CA LYS A 56 15.86 -13.47 -6.00
C LYS A 56 14.39 -13.82 -6.21
N GLU A 57 13.96 -14.97 -5.71
CA GLU A 57 12.59 -15.47 -5.82
C GLU A 57 11.57 -14.54 -5.12
N ASN A 58 11.99 -13.80 -4.09
CA ASN A 58 11.14 -12.83 -3.40
C ASN A 58 10.96 -11.55 -4.21
N ILE A 59 12.03 -11.08 -4.87
CA ILE A 59 11.95 -9.93 -5.77
C ILE A 59 11.13 -10.30 -7.02
N GLU A 60 11.31 -11.49 -7.58
CA GLU A 60 10.48 -12.03 -8.66
C GLU A 60 9.00 -12.09 -8.24
N ALA A 61 8.71 -12.57 -7.02
CA ALA A 61 7.35 -12.58 -6.49
C ALA A 61 6.77 -11.17 -6.31
N LEU A 62 7.57 -10.20 -5.86
CA LEU A 62 7.16 -8.79 -5.76
C LEU A 62 6.85 -8.20 -7.14
N TYR A 63 7.72 -8.43 -8.12
CA TYR A 63 7.55 -7.98 -9.50
C TYR A 63 6.28 -8.57 -10.13
N ALA A 64 6.10 -9.90 -10.01
CA ALA A 64 4.91 -10.60 -10.49
C ALA A 64 3.62 -10.09 -9.82
N THR A 65 3.69 -9.77 -8.50
CA THR A 65 2.56 -9.19 -7.79
C THR A 65 2.18 -7.84 -8.38
N LEU A 66 3.13 -6.95 -8.63
CA LEU A 66 2.89 -5.64 -9.23
C LEU A 66 2.31 -5.76 -10.64
N LEU A 67 2.82 -6.68 -11.48
CA LEU A 67 2.26 -6.96 -12.80
C LEU A 67 0.80 -7.41 -12.70
N SER A 68 0.50 -8.35 -11.80
CA SER A 68 -0.88 -8.81 -11.55
C SER A 68 -1.78 -7.74 -10.92
N TRP A 69 -1.19 -6.63 -10.48
CA TRP A 69 -1.84 -5.45 -9.94
C TRP A 69 -1.87 -4.28 -10.93
N ASP A 70 -1.82 -4.59 -12.22
CA ASP A 70 -1.95 -3.69 -13.37
C ASP A 70 -0.88 -2.60 -13.47
N MET A 71 0.29 -2.83 -12.86
CA MET A 71 1.44 -1.91 -12.95
C MET A 71 2.17 -1.95 -14.31
N ASN A 72 1.70 -2.77 -15.25
CA ASN A 72 2.21 -2.80 -16.64
C ASN A 72 1.05 -2.97 -17.63
N CYS A 73 0.25 -1.92 -17.80
CA CYS A 73 -0.92 -1.88 -18.68
C CYS A 73 -0.80 -0.72 -19.69
N ARG A 74 -1.90 -0.32 -20.36
CA ARG A 74 -1.89 0.70 -21.43
C ARG A 74 -1.37 2.06 -20.96
N GLY A 75 -1.64 2.44 -19.70
CA GLY A 75 -1.26 3.74 -19.12
C GLY A 75 -0.12 3.71 -18.10
N ALA A 76 0.38 2.52 -17.75
CA ALA A 76 1.45 2.34 -16.77
C ALA A 76 2.47 1.35 -17.33
N LYS A 77 3.76 1.70 -17.31
CA LYS A 77 4.83 0.80 -17.76
C LYS A 77 5.85 0.65 -16.65
N MET A 78 6.00 -0.57 -16.15
CA MET A 78 7.04 -0.89 -15.17
C MET A 78 8.37 -1.10 -15.90
N LYS A 79 9.48 -0.78 -15.23
CA LYS A 79 10.83 -1.09 -15.73
C LYS A 79 10.99 -2.60 -15.91
N TYR A 80 11.94 -2.99 -16.77
CA TYR A 80 12.30 -4.40 -16.93
C TYR A 80 12.86 -4.96 -15.62
N TYR A 81 12.75 -6.28 -15.45
CA TYR A 81 13.05 -6.96 -14.20
C TYR A 81 14.41 -6.56 -13.59
N ASN A 82 15.49 -6.55 -14.38
CA ASN A 82 16.82 -6.22 -13.87
C ASN A 82 16.92 -4.77 -13.36
N GLU A 83 16.30 -3.82 -14.05
CA GLU A 83 16.26 -2.41 -13.63
C GLU A 83 15.39 -2.23 -12.38
N PHE A 84 14.25 -2.92 -12.33
CA PHE A 84 13.37 -2.97 -11.16
C PHE A 84 14.10 -3.52 -9.93
N GLU A 85 14.74 -4.68 -10.07
CA GLU A 85 15.49 -5.36 -9.01
C GLU A 85 16.59 -4.45 -8.47
N ASN A 86 17.41 -3.89 -9.37
CA ASN A 86 18.48 -2.97 -9.00
C ASN A 86 17.95 -1.74 -8.25
N ASN A 87 16.85 -1.12 -8.72
CA ASN A 87 16.28 0.05 -8.05
C ASN A 87 15.73 -0.30 -6.65
N VAL A 88 15.02 -1.42 -6.50
CA VAL A 88 14.50 -1.90 -5.21
C VAL A 88 15.64 -2.21 -4.24
N ILE A 89 16.68 -2.91 -4.68
CA ILE A 89 17.86 -3.21 -3.85
C ILE A 89 18.59 -1.94 -3.42
N ASN A 90 18.75 -0.96 -4.32
CA ASN A 90 19.38 0.32 -4.01
C ASN A 90 18.58 1.16 -3.00
N CYS A 91 17.29 0.89 -2.82
CA CYS A 91 16.44 1.50 -1.80
C CYS A 91 16.52 0.80 -0.43
N LEU A 92 17.27 -0.30 -0.29
CA LEU A 92 17.41 -1.05 0.96
C LEU A 92 17.77 -0.18 2.19
N PRO A 93 18.68 0.81 2.11
CA PRO A 93 18.97 1.69 3.25
C PRO A 93 17.73 2.42 3.77
N CYS A 94 16.83 2.87 2.89
CA CYS A 94 15.58 3.53 3.29
C CYS A 94 14.61 2.52 3.91
N PHE A 95 14.50 1.33 3.30
CA PHE A 95 13.65 0.26 3.82
C PHE A 95 14.08 -0.23 5.20
N LEU A 96 15.37 -0.27 5.49
CA LEU A 96 15.89 -0.58 6.83
C LEU A 96 15.47 0.48 7.86
N LYS A 97 15.45 1.77 7.49
CA LYS A 97 14.93 2.84 8.38
C LYS A 97 13.44 2.63 8.68
N ILE A 98 12.63 2.29 7.67
CA ILE A 98 11.19 1.97 7.85
C ILE A 98 11.03 0.74 8.77
N GLU A 99 11.76 -0.35 8.50
CA GLU A 99 11.70 -1.57 9.31
C GLU A 99 12.07 -1.30 10.77
N ASN A 100 13.14 -0.54 11.00
CA ASN A 100 13.58 -0.21 12.36
C ASN A 100 12.56 0.66 13.10
N LEU A 101 11.93 1.60 12.41
CA LEU A 101 10.84 2.38 13.00
C LEU A 101 9.62 1.50 13.33
N SER A 102 9.28 0.56 12.45
CA SER A 102 8.13 -0.34 12.61
C SER A 102 8.23 -1.31 13.81
N LYS A 103 9.44 -1.52 14.33
CA LYS A 103 9.70 -2.37 15.51
C LYS A 103 9.44 -1.64 16.83
N LYS A 104 9.23 -0.32 16.81
CA LYS A 104 8.93 0.46 18.01
C LYS A 104 7.47 0.25 18.43
N ASN A 105 7.20 0.39 19.73
CA ASN A 105 5.83 0.31 20.27
C ASN A 105 4.91 1.42 19.75
N PHE A 106 5.50 2.56 19.38
CA PHE A 106 4.80 3.71 18.82
C PHE A 106 5.53 4.19 17.56
N ILE A 107 4.75 4.54 16.55
CA ILE A 107 5.26 5.07 15.28
C ILE A 107 5.28 6.59 15.35
N ASP A 108 6.49 7.15 15.37
CA ASP A 108 6.72 8.59 15.22
C ASP A 108 6.42 9.00 13.77
N LEU A 109 5.25 9.59 13.53
CA LEU A 109 4.79 10.01 12.20
C LEU A 109 5.70 11.08 11.56
N PRO A 110 6.14 12.14 12.25
CA PRO A 110 7.15 13.05 11.72
C PRO A 110 8.40 12.34 11.17
N VAL A 111 8.96 11.40 11.94
CA VAL A 111 10.14 10.63 11.51
C VAL A 111 9.81 9.71 10.33
N LEU A 112 8.67 9.00 10.38
CA LEU A 112 8.20 8.16 9.28
C LEU A 112 8.06 8.98 8.00
N ASN A 113 7.49 10.17 8.07
CA ASN A 113 7.26 11.03 6.91
C ASN A 113 8.56 11.46 6.23
N VAL A 114 9.62 11.73 6.99
CA VAL A 114 10.95 12.02 6.41
C VAL A 114 11.49 10.81 5.67
N ILE A 115 11.43 9.62 6.27
CA ILE A 115 11.91 8.38 5.67
C ILE A 115 11.10 8.02 4.41
N LEU A 116 9.78 8.21 4.46
CA LEU A 116 8.89 7.95 3.32
C LEU A 116 9.13 8.92 2.16
N LYS A 117 9.39 10.21 2.43
CA LYS A 117 9.78 11.17 1.38
C LYS A 117 11.09 10.77 0.71
N GLU A 118 12.09 10.35 1.49
CA GLU A 118 13.36 9.85 0.95
C GLU A 118 13.14 8.60 0.09
N SER A 119 12.34 7.65 0.60
CA SER A 119 12.02 6.40 -0.11
C SER A 119 11.28 6.67 -1.41
N TYR A 120 10.29 7.57 -1.39
CA TYR A 120 9.48 7.92 -2.56
C TYR A 120 10.33 8.55 -3.69
N ASN A 121 11.29 9.39 -3.33
CA ASN A 121 12.15 10.04 -4.32
C ASN A 121 13.14 9.07 -4.98
N ARG A 122 13.65 8.10 -4.20
CA ARG A 122 14.62 7.09 -4.67
C ARG A 122 13.98 5.93 -5.43
N LEU A 123 12.79 5.52 -5.01
CA LEU A 123 12.05 4.44 -5.63
C LEU A 123 11.52 4.93 -6.99
N ASP A 124 12.05 4.32 -8.04
CA ASP A 124 11.85 4.68 -9.42
C ASP A 124 11.80 3.40 -10.27
N VAL A 125 10.65 2.74 -10.19
CA VAL A 125 10.42 1.42 -10.78
C VAL A 125 9.57 1.47 -12.06
N MET A 126 9.12 2.67 -12.45
CA MET A 126 8.26 2.87 -13.61
C MET A 126 9.08 3.50 -14.75
N LEU A 127 8.77 3.12 -15.99
CA LEU A 127 9.18 3.83 -17.19
C LEU A 127 8.27 5.05 -17.44
N THR A 128 7.01 4.97 -17.02
CA THR A 128 6.10 6.12 -16.96
C THR A 128 6.40 6.98 -15.75
N ASN A 129 6.11 8.28 -15.83
CA ASN A 129 6.41 9.24 -14.75
C ASN A 129 5.58 9.05 -13.46
N SER A 130 4.60 8.16 -13.42
CA SER A 130 3.77 7.94 -12.22
C SER A 130 4.54 7.20 -11.13
N LYS A 131 4.77 7.87 -9.99
CA LYS A 131 5.43 7.31 -8.81
C LYS A 131 4.47 6.99 -7.68
N PHE A 132 3.31 7.64 -7.64
CA PHE A 132 2.39 7.53 -6.51
C PHE A 132 1.90 6.09 -6.31
N VAL A 133 1.33 5.50 -7.35
CA VAL A 133 0.73 4.16 -7.29
C VAL A 133 1.79 3.08 -7.11
N SER A 134 2.90 3.20 -7.85
CA SER A 134 4.01 2.24 -7.78
C SER A 134 4.66 2.21 -6.40
N ASN A 135 4.99 3.38 -5.86
CA ASN A 135 5.63 3.47 -4.56
C ASN A 135 4.70 3.02 -3.44
N ALA A 136 3.42 3.42 -3.45
CA ALA A 136 2.46 2.97 -2.44
C ALA A 136 2.29 1.45 -2.44
N LYS A 137 2.17 0.81 -3.62
CA LYS A 137 2.03 -0.66 -3.70
C LYS A 137 3.29 -1.40 -3.28
N ILE A 138 4.48 -0.97 -3.71
CA ILE A 138 5.74 -1.59 -3.30
C ILE A 138 5.90 -1.48 -1.79
N LEU A 139 5.75 -0.28 -1.24
CA LEU A 139 5.91 -0.05 0.19
C LEU A 139 4.88 -0.83 1.01
N HIS A 140 3.65 -0.98 0.51
CA HIS A 140 2.67 -1.89 1.12
C HIS A 140 3.16 -3.34 1.11
N PHE A 141 3.61 -3.89 -0.01
CA PHE A 141 4.05 -5.30 -0.05
C PHE A 141 5.28 -5.57 0.82
N LEU A 142 6.17 -4.58 0.97
CA LEU A 142 7.33 -4.69 1.86
C LEU A 142 6.97 -4.47 3.35
N PHE A 143 5.97 -3.63 3.64
CA PHE A 143 5.55 -3.24 4.99
C PHE A 143 4.01 -3.31 5.18
N PRO A 144 3.40 -4.49 5.01
CA PRO A 144 1.95 -4.59 4.80
C PRO A 144 1.09 -4.28 6.03
N LYS A 145 1.69 -4.32 7.23
CA LYS A 145 1.05 -3.94 8.49
C LYS A 145 1.19 -2.44 8.80
N LEU A 146 1.99 -1.72 8.04
CA LEU A 146 2.33 -0.31 8.29
C LEU A 146 1.73 0.63 7.25
N LEU A 147 1.81 0.27 5.97
CA LEU A 147 1.50 1.18 4.86
C LEU A 147 0.42 0.56 3.98
N MET A 148 -0.59 1.32 3.58
CA MET A 148 -1.65 0.85 2.69
C MET A 148 -1.22 0.94 1.23
N PRO A 149 -1.70 0.02 0.37
CA PRO A 149 -1.56 0.25 -1.06
C PRO A 149 -2.51 1.38 -1.45
N MET A 150 -2.12 2.16 -2.46
CA MET A 150 -2.95 3.25 -2.98
C MET A 150 -3.02 3.13 -4.50
N ASP A 151 -4.10 3.62 -5.08
CA ASP A 151 -4.25 3.73 -6.52
C ASP A 151 -4.77 5.12 -6.94
N GLY A 152 -4.68 5.38 -8.24
CA GLY A 152 -5.12 6.65 -8.83
C GLY A 152 -6.63 6.73 -9.05
N THR A 153 -7.34 5.60 -9.15
CA THR A 153 -8.75 5.57 -9.57
C THR A 153 -9.71 5.68 -8.40
N ASN A 154 -9.38 5.05 -7.28
CA ASN A 154 -10.17 4.99 -6.06
C ASN A 154 -9.53 5.90 -5.00
N THR A 155 -8.28 5.65 -4.59
CA THR A 155 -7.68 6.35 -3.44
C THR A 155 -7.50 7.85 -3.73
N LEU A 156 -6.89 8.19 -4.86
CA LEU A 156 -6.67 9.60 -5.24
C LEU A 156 -7.99 10.31 -5.58
N SER A 157 -8.95 9.61 -6.19
CA SER A 157 -10.32 10.11 -6.43
C SER A 157 -11.03 10.47 -5.14
N TYR A 158 -11.06 9.53 -4.19
CA TYR A 158 -11.74 9.69 -2.91
C TYR A 158 -11.25 10.90 -2.12
N PHE A 159 -9.93 11.09 -2.04
CA PHE A 159 -9.36 12.19 -1.25
C PHE A 159 -9.31 13.51 -2.00
N TYR A 160 -9.11 13.48 -3.32
CA TYR A 160 -8.74 14.68 -4.08
C TYR A 160 -9.39 14.80 -5.47
N LYS A 161 -10.47 14.05 -5.75
CA LYS A 161 -11.26 14.11 -6.99
C LYS A 161 -10.40 14.00 -8.26
N ASN A 162 -9.42 13.09 -8.24
CA ASN A 162 -8.50 12.82 -9.36
C ASN A 162 -7.63 14.01 -9.78
N THR A 163 -7.39 14.97 -8.89
CA THR A 163 -6.32 15.95 -9.11
C THR A 163 -4.96 15.23 -9.13
N GLY A 164 -4.04 15.66 -9.99
CA GLY A 164 -2.78 14.96 -10.29
C GLY A 164 -1.95 14.51 -9.07
N GLU A 165 -1.17 13.45 -9.23
CA GLU A 165 -0.40 12.85 -8.13
C GLU A 165 0.70 13.76 -7.58
N SER A 166 1.03 13.61 -6.29
CA SER A 166 2.18 14.28 -5.69
C SER A 166 2.68 13.56 -4.44
N LEU A 167 3.95 13.78 -4.10
CA LEU A 167 4.55 13.29 -2.86
C LEU A 167 3.77 13.79 -1.62
N ASN A 168 3.33 15.05 -1.61
CA ASN A 168 2.59 15.60 -0.47
C ASN A 168 1.27 14.87 -0.26
N LYS A 169 0.55 14.52 -1.33
CA LYS A 169 -0.68 13.73 -1.24
C LYS A 169 -0.42 12.32 -0.70
N TYR A 170 0.65 11.67 -1.15
CA TYR A 170 1.04 10.37 -0.62
C TYR A 170 1.26 10.43 0.90
N ILE A 171 2.01 11.43 1.38
CA ILE A 171 2.27 11.60 2.82
C ILE A 171 0.99 11.97 3.60
N GLU A 172 0.15 12.86 3.08
CA GLU A 172 -1.13 13.22 3.71
C GLU A 172 -2.05 12.00 3.86
N ILE A 173 -2.14 11.16 2.84
CA ILE A 173 -2.95 9.94 2.86
C ILE A 173 -2.38 8.91 3.86
N ILE A 174 -1.06 8.75 3.94
CA ILE A 174 -0.44 7.87 4.96
C ILE A 174 -0.76 8.37 6.37
N ASN A 175 -0.61 9.66 6.65
CA ASN A 175 -0.97 10.21 7.96
C ASN A 175 -2.44 9.97 8.31
N PHE A 176 -3.34 10.18 7.33
CA PHE A 176 -4.76 9.90 7.47
C PHE A 176 -5.03 8.42 7.80
N GLN A 177 -4.33 7.48 7.16
CA GLN A 177 -4.45 6.04 7.47
C GLN A 177 -4.17 5.76 8.96
N PHE A 178 -3.12 6.36 9.54
CA PHE A 178 -2.81 6.16 10.95
C PHE A 178 -3.90 6.72 11.88
N GLU A 179 -4.55 7.80 11.49
CA GLU A 179 -5.69 8.33 12.26
C GLU A 179 -6.87 7.37 12.25
N VAL A 180 -7.22 6.81 11.09
CA VAL A 180 -8.24 5.75 11.00
C VAL A 180 -7.89 4.57 11.90
N MET A 181 -6.61 4.14 11.90
CA MET A 181 -6.13 3.05 12.75
C MET A 181 -6.21 3.34 14.25
N HIS A 182 -6.30 4.62 14.66
CA HIS A 182 -6.42 5.02 16.06
C HIS A 182 -7.86 5.24 16.51
N CYS A 183 -8.81 5.40 15.58
CA CYS A 183 -10.20 5.69 15.90
C CYS A 183 -11.01 4.47 16.38
N THR A 184 -10.54 3.24 16.17
CA THR A 184 -11.27 2.03 16.58
C THR A 184 -10.35 0.95 17.14
N LYS A 185 -10.76 0.39 18.29
CA LYS A 185 -9.96 -0.56 19.06
C LYS A 185 -9.99 -1.99 18.50
N ASN A 186 -10.91 -2.31 17.58
CA ASN A 186 -11.15 -3.70 17.17
C ASN A 186 -11.21 -3.91 15.66
N LEU A 187 -10.34 -3.25 14.89
CA LEU A 187 -10.23 -3.48 13.45
C LEU A 187 -9.82 -4.93 13.09
N ASN A 188 -9.13 -5.62 14.00
CA ASN A 188 -8.65 -6.98 13.76
C ASN A 188 -9.78 -8.00 13.54
N GLN A 189 -10.97 -7.77 14.09
CA GLN A 189 -12.10 -8.70 13.93
C GLN A 189 -12.64 -8.77 12.49
N TYR A 190 -12.32 -7.77 11.66
CA TYR A 190 -12.77 -7.66 10.28
C TYR A 190 -11.74 -8.18 9.27
N LEU A 191 -10.59 -8.65 9.75
CA LEU A 191 -9.57 -9.23 8.88
C LEU A 191 -10.02 -10.60 8.34
N ASP A 192 -9.61 -10.89 7.11
CA ASP A 192 -9.92 -12.16 6.44
C ASP A 192 -8.69 -12.74 5.72
N ASN A 193 -8.86 -13.93 5.16
CA ASN A 193 -7.81 -14.64 4.41
C ASN A 193 -7.82 -14.30 2.91
N THR A 194 -8.53 -13.25 2.51
CA THR A 194 -8.77 -12.81 1.14
C THR A 194 -8.19 -11.42 0.89
N TRP A 195 -9.01 -10.37 0.72
CA TRP A 195 -8.49 -9.03 0.45
C TRP A 195 -8.21 -8.22 1.72
N ASN A 196 -8.80 -8.55 2.87
CA ASN A 196 -8.63 -7.82 4.13
C ASN A 196 -7.57 -8.48 5.03
N ILE A 197 -6.40 -8.80 4.49
CA ILE A 197 -5.35 -9.52 5.23
C ILE A 197 -4.66 -8.62 6.27
N THR A 198 -4.56 -7.32 5.98
CA THR A 198 -3.96 -6.34 6.90
C THR A 198 -4.84 -5.12 7.04
N ILE A 199 -4.76 -4.46 8.20
CA ILE A 199 -5.52 -3.23 8.47
C ILE A 199 -5.30 -2.17 7.40
N PRO A 200 -4.06 -1.85 6.95
CA PRO A 200 -3.86 -0.88 5.88
C PRO A 200 -4.57 -1.27 4.58
N LYS A 201 -4.55 -2.55 4.17
CA LYS A 201 -5.29 -2.98 2.97
C LYS A 201 -6.80 -2.91 3.16
N MET A 202 -7.30 -3.21 4.35
CA MET A 202 -8.71 -3.11 4.69
C MET A 202 -9.22 -1.67 4.60
N ILE A 203 -8.41 -0.69 5.04
CA ILE A 203 -8.71 0.73 4.87
C ILE A 203 -8.81 1.08 3.37
N ASP A 204 -7.83 0.68 2.56
CA ASP A 204 -7.88 0.86 1.10
C ASP A 204 -9.12 0.18 0.46
N ASN A 205 -9.46 -1.05 0.88
CA ASN A 205 -10.65 -1.76 0.41
C ASN A 205 -11.95 -1.02 0.74
N SER A 206 -12.04 -0.40 1.92
CA SER A 206 -13.20 0.41 2.28
C SER A 206 -13.36 1.61 1.35
N ILE A 207 -12.26 2.26 0.97
CA ILE A 207 -12.26 3.36 -0.01
C ILE A 207 -12.74 2.86 -1.37
N ILE A 208 -12.29 1.69 -1.82
CA ILE A 208 -12.78 1.06 -3.06
C ILE A 208 -14.30 0.83 -2.98
N LEU A 209 -14.83 0.33 -1.87
CA LEU A 209 -16.28 0.11 -1.70
C LEU A 209 -17.11 1.39 -1.62
N ILE A 210 -16.48 2.52 -1.27
CA ILE A 210 -17.11 3.85 -1.27
C ILE A 210 -17.13 4.42 -2.70
N GLU A 211 -16.03 4.36 -3.43
CA GLU A 211 -15.89 4.94 -4.77
C GLU A 211 -16.57 4.10 -5.86
N VAL A 212 -16.56 2.76 -5.73
CA VAL A 212 -17.34 1.87 -6.58
C VAL A 212 -18.80 2.00 -6.17
N LYS A 213 -19.48 3.03 -6.70
CA LYS A 213 -20.94 3.15 -6.62
C LYS A 213 -21.55 1.85 -7.13
N VAL A 214 -22.32 1.20 -6.27
CA VAL A 214 -23.24 0.11 -6.63
C VAL A 214 -24.50 0.72 -7.20
#